data_AF-A0AAU9T8W1-F1
#
_entry.id   AF-A0AAU9T8W1-F1
#
_cell.length_a   1.000
_cell.length_b   1.000
_cell.length_c   1.000
_cell.angle_alpha   90.00
_cell.angle_beta   90.00
_cell.angle_gamma   90.00
#
_symmetry.space_group_name_H-M   'P 1'
#
loop_
_entity.id
_entity.type
_entity.pdbx_description
1 polymer ?
#
loop_
_entity_poly.entity_id
_entity_poly.type
_entity_poly.pdbx_seq_one_letter_code
_entity_poly.pdbx_strand_id
1 'polypeptide(L)'
;MAKNNISAPNGPSSTKSIFNPFGKITVQIINDLGNKQTLLYHYKLKDDYFGNQSLQFGQSWLFKFWRQFFGRTLFYCSFELPNGRHWFDIYRDHRESSGDNWCQKCVWKIRQTGPCRFNDVSKQFDSCYPWNKSLKEI
;
A
#
# COMPACT_ATOMS: atom_id res chain seq x y z
N MET A 1 -23.83 27.11 -44.87
CA MET A 1 -24.22 25.71 -45.13
C MET A 1 -23.15 24.82 -44.52
N ALA A 2 -23.50 23.78 -43.75
CA ALA A 2 -22.53 22.90 -43.10
C ALA A 2 -22.99 21.43 -43.17
N LYS A 3 -22.20 20.61 -43.87
CA LYS A 3 -22.19 19.14 -44.05
C LYS A 3 -20.80 18.84 -44.67
N ASN A 4 -20.03 17.79 -44.43
CA ASN A 4 -20.08 16.59 -43.57
C ASN A 4 -18.59 16.32 -43.12
N ASN A 5 -18.18 15.28 -42.39
CA ASN A 5 -18.79 14.00 -42.00
C ASN A 5 -18.26 13.52 -40.61
N ILE A 6 -18.62 12.29 -40.21
CA ILE A 6 -18.26 11.65 -38.93
C ILE A 6 -17.07 10.68 -39.08
N SER A 7 -16.20 10.59 -38.06
CA SER A 7 -15.63 9.31 -37.59
C SER A 7 -15.01 9.42 -36.19
N ALA A 8 -15.61 8.69 -35.25
CA ALA A 8 -15.03 8.23 -33.99
C ALA A 8 -15.57 6.79 -33.77
N PRO A 9 -15.03 5.98 -32.83
CA PRO A 9 -13.88 6.19 -31.95
C PRO A 9 -12.77 5.15 -32.19
N ASN A 10 -11.68 5.15 -31.40
CA ASN A 10 -10.95 3.91 -31.06
C ASN A 10 -10.00 4.08 -29.86
N GLY A 11 -10.41 3.53 -28.71
CA GLY A 11 -9.52 3.07 -27.63
C GLY A 11 -8.90 4.14 -26.69
N PRO A 12 -8.94 3.94 -25.35
CA PRO A 12 -8.08 4.69 -24.45
C PRO A 12 -6.63 4.26 -24.68
N SER A 13 -5.75 5.22 -25.00
CA SER A 13 -4.32 4.97 -25.17
C SER A 13 -3.74 4.37 -23.89
N SER A 14 -3.10 3.21 -24.03
CA SER A 14 -2.38 2.53 -22.95
C SER A 14 -1.23 3.42 -22.48
N THR A 15 -1.46 4.17 -21.39
CA THR A 15 -0.42 4.88 -20.65
C THR A 15 0.46 3.86 -19.91
N LYS A 16 1.35 3.22 -20.68
CA LYS A 16 2.43 2.39 -20.15
C LYS A 16 3.16 3.18 -19.06
N SER A 17 3.08 2.69 -17.83
CA SER A 17 3.74 3.32 -16.68
C SER A 17 5.23 3.45 -16.98
N ILE A 18 5.73 4.69 -17.06
CA ILE A 18 7.14 4.94 -17.29
C ILE A 18 7.89 4.55 -16.01
N PHE A 19 8.62 3.44 -16.09
CA PHE A 19 9.45 2.94 -14.99
C PHE A 19 10.51 3.99 -14.64
N ASN A 20 10.29 4.72 -13.54
CA ASN A 20 11.27 5.65 -12.99
C ASN A 20 12.01 4.96 -11.82
N PRO A 21 13.27 4.50 -12.01
CA PRO A 21 14.02 3.83 -10.95
C PRO A 21 14.33 4.74 -9.75
N PHE A 22 14.25 6.06 -9.92
CA PHE A 22 14.42 7.08 -8.88
C PHE A 22 13.06 7.62 -8.37
N GLY A 23 11.96 6.90 -8.60
CA GLY A 23 10.63 7.34 -8.21
C GLY A 23 10.52 7.60 -6.70
N LYS A 24 9.93 8.74 -6.33
CA LYS A 24 9.47 8.97 -4.95
C LYS A 24 8.25 8.09 -4.70
N ILE A 25 8.40 7.12 -3.81
CA ILE A 25 7.33 6.23 -3.36
C ILE A 25 6.55 6.91 -2.24
N THR A 26 5.23 6.78 -2.26
CA THR A 26 4.34 7.14 -1.15
C THR A 26 3.61 5.90 -0.68
N VAL A 27 3.70 5.60 0.61
CA VAL A 27 2.89 4.55 1.24
C VAL A 27 1.85 5.23 2.13
N GLN A 28 0.59 4.81 2.02
CA GLN A 28 -0.52 5.32 2.82
C GLN A 28 -1.23 4.15 3.49
N ILE A 29 -1.44 4.24 4.80
CA ILE A 29 -2.12 3.24 5.63
C ILE A 29 -3.41 3.86 6.14
N ILE A 30 -4.54 3.21 5.87
CA ILE A 30 -5.89 3.63 6.27
C ILE A 30 -6.43 2.62 7.29
N ASN A 31 -6.97 3.10 8.40
CA ASN A 31 -7.67 2.24 9.36
C ASN A 31 -9.09 1.90 8.82
N ASP A 32 -9.29 0.62 8.49
CA ASP A 32 -10.55 0.05 7.98
C ASP A 32 -11.08 -1.06 8.92
N LEU A 33 -10.74 -1.02 10.22
CA LEU A 33 -11.15 -2.03 11.20
C LEU A 33 -12.66 -2.06 11.50
N GLY A 34 -13.39 -1.00 11.12
CA GLY A 34 -14.81 -0.80 11.45
C GLY A 34 -15.04 -0.34 12.89
N ASN A 35 -16.31 -0.16 13.27
CA ASN A 35 -16.78 0.08 14.64
C ASN A 35 -16.03 1.16 15.45
N LYS A 36 -15.53 2.22 14.78
CA LYS A 36 -14.75 3.31 15.40
C LYS A 36 -13.47 2.86 16.14
N GLN A 37 -12.97 1.64 15.87
CA GLN A 37 -11.76 1.12 16.52
C GLN A 37 -10.53 1.98 16.18
N THR A 38 -9.66 2.20 17.17
CA THR A 38 -8.35 2.83 16.96
C THR A 38 -7.34 1.77 16.55
N LEU A 39 -6.64 1.99 15.45
CA LEU A 39 -5.51 1.19 15.02
C LEU A 39 -4.24 1.78 15.63
N LEU A 40 -3.63 1.07 16.58
CA LEU A 40 -2.27 1.38 17.03
C LEU A 40 -1.29 0.72 16.06
N TYR A 41 -0.25 1.46 15.67
CA TYR A 41 0.81 0.91 14.82
C TYR A 41 2.19 1.42 15.21
N HIS A 42 3.17 0.57 14.94
CA HIS A 42 4.60 0.85 15.05
C HIS A 42 5.22 0.53 13.70
N TYR A 43 6.15 1.33 13.22
CA TYR A 43 6.92 1.01 12.02
C TYR A 43 8.42 1.14 12.32
N LYS A 44 9.20 0.25 11.71
CA LYS A 44 10.65 0.24 11.85
C LYS A 44 11.29 0.18 10.46
N LEU A 45 12.24 1.09 10.22
CA LEU A 45 13.07 1.08 9.03
C LEU A 45 14.48 0.68 9.46
N LYS A 46 14.85 -0.57 9.17
CA LYS A 46 16.16 -1.16 9.50
C LYS A 46 16.48 -1.09 11.00
N ASP A 47 17.02 0.04 11.48
CA ASP A 47 17.44 0.28 12.86
C ASP A 47 16.68 1.43 13.54
N ASP A 48 16.01 2.31 12.78
CA ASP A 48 15.29 3.47 13.33
C ASP A 48 13.90 3.08 13.83
N TYR A 49 13.67 3.34 15.13
CA TYR A 49 12.37 3.20 15.78
C TYR A 49 11.59 4.52 15.68
N PHE A 50 10.49 4.49 14.93
CA PHE A 50 9.51 5.56 14.98
C PHE A 50 8.39 5.14 15.93
N GLY A 51 8.16 5.96 16.96
CA GLY A 51 7.34 5.60 18.13
C GLY A 51 5.88 5.31 17.82
N ASN A 52 5.15 4.87 18.85
CA ASN A 52 3.77 4.40 18.77
C ASN A 52 2.86 5.49 18.16
N GLN A 53 2.13 5.14 17.12
CA GLN A 53 1.18 6.03 16.46
C GLN A 53 -0.23 5.43 16.52
N SER A 54 -1.25 6.29 16.52
CA SER A 54 -2.65 5.86 16.55
C SER A 54 -3.45 6.46 15.39
N LEU A 55 -4.34 5.67 14.80
CA LEU A 55 -5.27 6.10 13.75
C LEU A 55 -6.69 5.77 14.19
N GLN A 56 -7.54 6.79 14.29
CA GLN A 56 -8.99 6.59 14.43
C GLN A 56 -9.56 5.92 13.16
N PHE A 57 -10.75 5.33 13.26
CA PHE A 57 -11.40 4.73 12.09
C PHE A 57 -11.54 5.72 10.93
N GLY A 58 -11.20 5.31 9.71
CA GLY A 58 -11.20 6.16 8.52
C GLY A 58 -10.04 7.15 8.43
N GLN A 59 -9.25 7.35 9.49
CA GLN A 59 -8.01 8.13 9.41
C GLN A 59 -6.93 7.37 8.65
N SER A 60 -5.98 8.12 8.09
CA SER A 60 -4.83 7.57 7.41
C SER A 60 -3.54 8.25 7.80
N TRP A 61 -2.47 7.47 7.89
CA TRP A 61 -1.11 7.97 7.93
C TRP A 61 -0.41 7.71 6.59
N LEU A 62 0.57 8.54 6.24
CA LEU A 62 1.39 8.33 5.06
C LEU A 62 2.83 8.73 5.31
N PHE A 63 3.74 8.04 4.63
CA PHE A 63 5.15 8.38 4.57
C PHE A 63 5.64 8.32 3.12
N LYS A 64 6.76 8.98 2.85
CA LYS A 64 7.34 9.07 1.51
C LYS A 64 8.84 8.85 1.59
N PHE A 65 9.37 8.07 0.66
CA PHE A 65 10.80 7.79 0.55
C PHE A 65 11.20 7.75 -0.93
N TRP A 66 12.50 7.86 -1.18
CA TRP A 66 13.07 7.64 -2.50
C TRP A 66 13.49 6.19 -2.61
N ARG A 67 13.16 5.51 -3.71
CA ARG A 67 13.61 4.13 -3.90
C ARG A 67 15.13 4.10 -3.98
N GLN A 68 15.76 3.20 -3.22
CA GLN A 68 17.21 3.01 -3.26
C GLN A 68 17.56 2.01 -4.36
N PHE A 69 18.60 2.32 -5.15
CA PHE A 69 19.03 1.51 -6.30
C PHE A 69 19.25 0.02 -6.03
N PHE A 70 19.57 -0.38 -4.80
CA PHE A 70 20.00 -1.73 -4.47
C PHE A 70 18.88 -2.71 -4.10
N GLY A 71 17.61 -2.36 -4.30
CA GLY A 71 16.49 -3.33 -4.26
C GLY A 71 16.09 -3.84 -2.87
N ARG A 72 16.59 -3.23 -1.80
CA ARG A 72 16.54 -3.78 -0.41
C ARG A 72 15.64 -3.00 0.54
N THR A 73 14.83 -2.06 0.05
CA THR A 73 13.95 -1.27 0.92
C THR A 73 12.80 -2.12 1.46
N LEU A 74 12.77 -2.30 2.79
CA LEU A 74 11.73 -3.01 3.52
C LEU A 74 11.17 -2.09 4.62
N PHE A 75 9.86 -1.87 4.59
CA PHE A 75 9.10 -1.28 5.69
C PHE A 75 8.10 -2.30 6.19
N TYR A 76 8.15 -2.62 7.48
CA TYR A 76 7.13 -3.41 8.14
C TYR A 76 6.44 -2.60 9.22
N CYS A 77 5.18 -2.93 9.46
CA CYS A 77 4.36 -2.34 10.49
C CYS A 77 3.81 -3.44 11.40
N SER A 78 3.92 -3.24 12.71
CA SER A 78 3.18 -3.99 13.71
C SER A 78 1.91 -3.23 14.03
N PHE A 79 0.79 -3.94 14.15
CA PHE A 79 -0.54 -3.39 14.38
C PHE A 79 -1.18 -4.05 15.59
N GLU A 80 -1.77 -3.28 16.50
CA GLU A 80 -2.55 -3.83 17.61
C GLU A 80 -4.03 -3.75 17.28
N LEU A 81 -4.66 -4.93 17.23
CA LEU A 81 -6.08 -5.14 16.98
C LEU A 81 -6.71 -5.81 18.21
N PRO A 82 -8.05 -5.84 18.36
CA PRO A 82 -8.69 -6.45 19.52
C PRO A 82 -8.40 -7.95 19.70
N ASN A 83 -8.04 -8.64 18.61
CA ASN A 83 -7.65 -10.06 18.61
C ASN A 83 -6.13 -10.28 18.75
N GLY A 84 -5.36 -9.26 19.14
CA GLY A 84 -3.93 -9.34 19.40
C GLY A 84 -3.07 -8.46 18.48
N ARG A 85 -1.76 -8.59 18.64
CA ARG A 85 -0.76 -7.89 17.82
C ARG A 85 -0.46 -8.71 16.55
N HIS A 86 -0.60 -8.06 15.40
CA HIS A 86 -0.27 -8.61 14.08
C HIS A 86 0.85 -7.79 13.46
N TRP A 87 1.46 -8.29 12.38
CA TRP A 87 2.47 -7.52 11.63
C TRP A 87 2.45 -7.85 10.14
N PHE A 88 2.91 -6.90 9.33
CA PHE A 88 2.98 -7.05 7.88
C PHE A 88 4.03 -6.14 7.24
N ASP A 89 4.60 -6.60 6.13
CA ASP A 89 5.51 -5.81 5.30
C ASP A 89 4.72 -4.88 4.39
N ILE A 90 4.48 -3.65 4.85
CA ILE A 90 3.68 -2.65 4.14
C ILE A 90 4.35 -2.15 2.84
N TYR A 91 5.67 -2.31 2.73
CA TYR A 91 6.43 -2.16 1.48
C TYR A 91 7.64 -3.09 1.49
N ARG A 92 7.82 -3.86 0.41
CA ARG A 92 8.97 -4.74 0.19
C ARG A 92 9.41 -4.58 -1.26
N ASP A 93 10.58 -4.00 -1.50
CA ASP A 93 10.99 -3.52 -2.83
C ASP A 93 10.84 -4.56 -3.95
N HIS A 94 11.20 -5.83 -3.71
CA HIS A 94 11.02 -6.92 -4.68
C HIS A 94 9.55 -7.23 -5.03
N ARG A 95 8.61 -7.03 -4.11
CA ARG A 95 7.16 -7.16 -4.36
C ARG A 95 6.65 -5.93 -5.12
N GLU A 96 7.03 -4.73 -4.68
CA GLU A 96 6.52 -3.45 -5.19
C GLU A 96 7.23 -2.88 -6.44
N SER A 97 8.29 -3.52 -6.94
CA SER A 97 9.09 -3.01 -8.09
C SER A 97 8.91 -3.76 -9.40
N SER A 98 8.04 -4.78 -9.47
CA SER A 98 7.97 -5.69 -10.64
C SER A 98 6.53 -6.10 -11.00
N GLY A 99 6.25 -6.18 -12.30
CA GLY A 99 4.97 -6.65 -12.84
C GLY A 99 3.76 -5.85 -12.34
N ASP A 100 2.60 -6.50 -12.25
CA ASP A 100 1.33 -5.91 -11.81
C ASP A 100 1.34 -5.44 -10.36
N ASN A 101 2.36 -5.84 -9.59
CA ASN A 101 2.55 -5.40 -8.21
C ASN A 101 3.23 -4.02 -8.09
N TRP A 102 3.67 -3.41 -9.19
CA TRP A 102 4.23 -2.05 -9.18
C TRP A 102 3.28 -1.03 -8.52
N CYS A 103 3.79 -0.24 -7.57
CA CYS A 103 3.08 0.96 -7.11
C CYS A 103 4.05 2.10 -6.75
N GLN A 104 3.76 3.31 -7.26
CA GLN A 104 4.41 4.54 -6.80
C GLN A 104 3.63 5.19 -5.64
N LYS A 105 2.31 5.00 -5.61
CA LYS A 105 1.44 5.33 -4.46
C LYS A 105 0.77 4.04 -3.95
N CYS A 106 1.39 3.40 -2.98
CA CYS A 106 0.91 2.14 -2.40
C CYS A 106 -0.08 2.45 -1.26
N VAL A 107 -1.37 2.35 -1.53
CA VAL A 107 -2.43 2.62 -0.54
C VAL A 107 -2.93 1.30 0.04
N TRP A 108 -3.02 1.22 1.37
CA TRP A 108 -3.41 0.04 2.12
C TRP A 108 -4.58 0.35 3.07
N LYS A 109 -5.56 -0.54 3.12
CA LYS A 109 -6.59 -0.59 4.17
C LYS A 109 -6.26 -1.73 5.14
N ILE A 110 -6.24 -1.43 6.43
CA ILE A 110 -6.00 -2.41 7.50
C ILE A 110 -7.34 -2.91 8.04
N ARG A 111 -7.59 -4.21 7.89
CA ARG A 111 -8.80 -4.93 8.34
C ARG A 111 -8.42 -6.02 9.33
N GLN A 112 -9.39 -6.56 10.06
CA GLN A 112 -9.17 -7.67 10.98
C GLN A 112 -8.57 -8.91 10.31
N THR A 113 -8.98 -9.21 9.08
CA THR A 113 -8.50 -10.36 8.28
C THR A 113 -7.09 -10.18 7.72
N GLY A 114 -6.58 -8.94 7.63
CA GLY A 114 -5.32 -8.63 6.98
C GLY A 114 -5.32 -7.26 6.28
N PRO A 115 -4.15 -6.84 5.76
CA PRO A 115 -4.01 -5.66 4.94
C PRO A 115 -4.48 -5.91 3.49
N CYS A 116 -5.27 -5.00 2.95
CA CYS A 116 -5.70 -5.00 1.55
C CYS A 116 -5.11 -3.78 0.82
N ARG A 117 -4.44 -4.02 -0.30
CA ARG A 117 -3.86 -2.96 -1.15
C ARG A 117 -4.91 -2.46 -2.14
N PHE A 118 -4.84 -1.17 -2.46
CA PHE A 118 -5.55 -0.62 -3.61
C PHE A 118 -4.97 -1.19 -4.91
N ASN A 119 -5.87 -1.57 -5.82
CA ASN A 119 -5.57 -2.14 -7.12
C ASN A 119 -5.96 -1.12 -8.20
N ASP A 120 -4.97 -0.64 -8.95
CA ASP A 120 -5.17 0.38 -9.98
C ASP A 120 -5.93 -0.13 -11.21
N VAL A 121 -6.08 -1.45 -11.39
CA VAL A 121 -6.88 -2.03 -12.48
C VAL A 121 -8.35 -2.11 -12.09
N SER A 122 -8.66 -2.75 -10.96
CA SER A 122 -10.05 -2.94 -10.49
C SER A 122 -10.65 -1.73 -9.77
N LYS A 123 -9.81 -0.75 -9.40
CA LYS A 123 -10.14 0.43 -8.56
C LYS A 123 -10.70 0.08 -7.18
N GLN A 124 -10.34 -1.08 -6.64
CA GLN A 124 -10.81 -1.59 -5.35
C GLN A 124 -9.68 -1.97 -4.41
N PHE A 125 -10.02 -2.26 -3.15
CA PHE A 125 -9.12 -2.83 -2.14
C PHE A 125 -9.31 -4.35 -2.08
N ASP A 126 -9.01 -5.03 -3.20
CA ASP A 126 -9.22 -6.47 -3.41
C ASP A 126 -7.92 -7.29 -3.32
N SER A 127 -6.76 -6.67 -3.54
CA SER A 127 -5.43 -7.26 -3.31
C SER A 127 -5.14 -7.43 -1.82
N CYS A 128 -5.84 -8.35 -1.17
CA CYS A 128 -5.73 -8.67 0.26
C CYS A 128 -4.67 -9.75 0.53
N TYR A 129 -3.96 -9.58 1.64
CA TYR A 129 -2.91 -10.49 2.10
C TYR A 129 -3.22 -10.99 3.52
N PRO A 130 -2.84 -12.22 3.88
CA PRO A 130 -2.89 -12.66 5.27
C PRO A 130 -1.86 -11.89 6.11
N TRP A 131 -2.09 -11.82 7.41
CA TRP A 131 -1.07 -11.40 8.37
C TRP A 131 0.17 -12.29 8.29
N ASN A 132 1.35 -11.70 8.49
CA ASN A 132 2.56 -12.51 8.59
C ASN A 132 2.47 -13.39 9.83
N LYS A 133 2.89 -14.65 9.71
CA LYS A 133 2.99 -15.54 10.87
C LYS A 133 3.99 -14.93 11.83
N SER A 134 3.59 -14.71 13.08
CA SER A 134 4.55 -14.61 14.18
C SER A 134 5.44 -15.85 14.11
N LEU A 135 6.76 -15.66 14.12
CA LEU A 135 7.63 -16.78 14.48
C LEU A 135 7.12 -17.27 15.84
N LYS A 136 6.81 -18.57 15.94
CA LYS A 136 6.69 -19.17 17.27
C LYS A 136 8.05 -18.95 17.91
N GLU A 137 8.06 -18.29 19.06
CA GLU A 137 9.20 -18.39 19.96
C GLU A 137 9.40 -19.88 20.24
N ILE A 138 10.60 -20.38 19.91
CA ILE A 138 11.03 -21.77 20.11
C ILE A 138 11.69 -21.84 21.48
#